data_AF-A0A661TQP8-F1
#
_entry.id   AF-A0A661TQP8-F1
#
_cell.length_a   1.000
_cell.length_b   1.000
_cell.length_c   1.000
_cell.angle_alpha   90.00
_cell.angle_beta   90.00
_cell.angle_gamma   90.00
#
_symmetry.space_group_name_H-M   'P 1'
#
loop_
_entity.id
_entity.type
_entity.pdbx_description
1 polymer ?
#
loop_
_entity_poly.entity_id
_entity_poly.type
_entity_poly.pdbx_seq_one_letter_code
_entity_poly.pdbx_strand_id
1 'polypeptide(L)'
;MEGCKRGIVVFLLLLSVGASLSQYLDADAYYNDGNLYLMIGLFDKALESYQKAIDVNPSHIRAYSNLGVTYYKIGEYEKAV
;
A
#
# COMPACT_ATOMS: atom_id res chain seq x y z
N MET A 1 5.70 -30.46 -28.30
CA MET A 1 4.90 -30.10 -27.10
C MET A 1 5.31 -28.74 -26.49
N GLU A 2 5.78 -27.77 -27.29
CA GLU A 2 6.20 -26.45 -26.78
C GLU A 2 5.07 -25.40 -26.79
N GLY A 3 4.09 -25.55 -27.68
CA GLY A 3 2.97 -24.60 -27.80
C GLY A 3 2.06 -24.54 -26.57
N CYS A 4 1.81 -25.67 -25.91
CA CYS A 4 1.00 -25.73 -24.69
C CYS A 4 1.69 -25.05 -23.49
N LYS A 5 3.03 -25.15 -23.39
CA LYS A 5 3.81 -24.51 -22.33
C LYS A 5 3.85 -22.98 -22.49
N ARG A 6 3.97 -22.47 -23.72
CA ARG A 6 3.95 -21.01 -23.99
C ARG A 6 2.58 -20.38 -23.68
N GLY A 7 1.48 -21.05 -24.02
CA GLY A 7 0.13 -20.57 -23.71
C GLY A 7 -0.16 -20.48 -22.21
N ILE A 8 0.28 -21.48 -21.43
CA ILE A 8 0.13 -21.48 -19.96
C ILE A 8 0.98 -20.38 -19.31
N VAL A 9 2.22 -20.17 -19.77
CA VAL A 9 3.11 -19.14 -19.21
C VAL A 9 2.60 -17.72 -19.48
N VAL A 10 2.09 -17.44 -20.68
CA VAL A 10 1.49 -16.12 -21.00
C VAL A 10 0.24 -15.86 -20.16
N PHE A 11 -0.59 -16.89 -19.93
CA PHE A 11 -1.78 -16.77 -19.09
C PHE A 11 -1.44 -16.53 -17.61
N LEU A 12 -0.42 -17.22 -17.08
CA LEU A 12 0.06 -17.01 -15.71
C LEU A 12 0.65 -15.60 -15.51
N LEU A 13 1.38 -15.07 -16.50
CA LEU A 13 1.92 -13.71 -16.46
C LEU A 13 0.81 -12.65 -16.45
N LEU A 14 -0.27 -12.86 -17.22
CA LEU A 14 -1.41 -11.93 -17.21
C LEU A 14 -2.18 -11.96 -15.88
N LEU A 15 -2.32 -13.13 -15.26
CA LEU A 15 -2.92 -13.25 -13.92
C LEU A 15 -2.05 -12.58 -12.85
N SER A 16 -0.72 -12.79 -12.89
CA SER A 16 0.18 -12.14 -11.93
C SER A 16 0.21 -10.62 -12.11
N VAL A 17 0.24 -10.13 -13.35
CA VAL A 17 0.25 -8.68 -13.63
C VAL A 17 -1.10 -8.03 -13.27
N GLY A 18 -2.22 -8.71 -13.53
CA GLY A 18 -3.55 -8.24 -13.13
C GLY A 18 -3.72 -8.19 -11.61
N ALA A 19 -3.23 -9.19 -10.87
CA ALA A 19 -3.23 -9.20 -9.41
C ALA A 19 -2.35 -8.09 -8.83
N SER A 20 -1.14 -7.88 -9.39
CA SER A 20 -0.26 -6.79 -8.98
C SER A 20 -0.88 -5.42 -9.21
N LEU A 21 -1.62 -5.22 -10.31
CA LEU A 21 -2.31 -3.95 -10.58
C LEU A 21 -3.45 -3.69 -9.59
N SER A 22 -4.25 -4.73 -9.27
CA SER A 22 -5.34 -4.63 -8.30
C SER A 22 -4.81 -4.27 -6.91
N GLN A 23 -3.76 -4.96 -6.45
CA GLN A 23 -3.12 -4.68 -5.17
C GLN A 23 -2.54 -3.26 -5.12
N TYR A 24 -2.02 -2.74 -6.23
CA TYR A 24 -1.50 -1.37 -6.28
C TYR A 24 -2.60 -0.32 -6.15
N LEU A 25 -3.75 -0.54 -6.79
CA LEU A 25 -4.92 0.34 -6.67
C LEU A 25 -5.46 0.36 -5.24
N ASP A 26 -5.48 -0.80 -4.58
CA ASP A 26 -5.93 -0.94 -3.20
C ASP A 26 -4.99 -0.19 -2.23
N ALA A 27 -3.67 -0.23 -2.46
CA ALA A 27 -2.70 0.50 -1.63
C ALA A 27 -2.83 2.02 -1.76
N ASP A 28 -2.98 2.55 -2.99
CA ASP A 28 -3.17 3.99 -3.22
C ASP A 28 -4.49 4.48 -2.60
N ALA A 29 -5.55 3.66 -2.61
CA ALA A 29 -6.82 3.99 -1.96
C ALA A 29 -6.64 4.14 -0.44
N TYR A 30 -6.02 3.17 0.23
CA TYR A 30 -5.74 3.26 1.66
C TYR A 30 -4.82 4.44 1.99
N TYR A 31 -3.81 4.73 1.16
CA TYR A 31 -2.96 5.91 1.33
C TYR A 31 -3.76 7.22 1.28
N ASN A 32 -4.72 7.33 0.35
CA ASN A 32 -5.57 8.52 0.24
C ASN A 32 -6.52 8.67 1.44
N ASP A 33 -7.07 7.58 1.95
CA ASP A 33 -7.84 7.59 3.21
C ASP A 33 -6.98 8.08 4.38
N GLY A 34 -5.74 7.59 4.47
CA GLY A 34 -4.78 8.05 5.47
C GLY A 34 -4.52 9.55 5.40
N ASN A 35 -4.36 10.10 4.19
CA ASN A 35 -4.20 11.54 3.99
C ASN A 35 -5.45 12.32 4.44
N LEU A 36 -6.64 11.82 4.11
CA LEU A 36 -7.89 12.46 4.52
C LEU A 36 -7.99 12.49 6.05
N TYR A 37 -7.73 11.36 6.72
CA TYR A 37 -7.74 11.28 8.18
C TYR A 37 -6.68 12.16 8.83
N LEU A 38 -5.49 12.23 8.25
CA LEU A 38 -4.41 13.12 8.70
C LEU A 38 -4.82 14.59 8.60
N MET A 39 -5.50 14.99 7.52
CA MET A 39 -5.98 16.36 7.33
C MET A 39 -7.04 16.78 8.34
N ILE A 40 -7.93 15.85 8.75
CA ILE A 40 -8.98 16.12 9.73
C ILE A 40 -8.55 15.82 11.18
N GLY A 41 -7.28 15.47 11.41
CA GLY A 41 -6.71 15.25 12.74
C GLY A 41 -7.09 13.91 13.40
N LEU A 42 -7.65 12.96 12.64
CA LEU A 42 -7.95 11.61 13.13
C LEU A 42 -6.73 10.71 12.97
N PHE A 43 -5.69 10.95 13.77
CA PHE A 43 -4.38 10.33 13.60
C PHE A 43 -4.38 8.80 13.73
N ASP A 44 -5.17 8.21 14.63
CA ASP A 44 -5.26 6.75 14.78
C ASP A 44 -5.75 6.07 13.50
N LYS A 45 -6.76 6.67 12.86
CA LYS A 45 -7.29 6.17 11.58
C LYS A 45 -6.31 6.38 10.45
N ALA A 46 -5.56 7.50 10.48
CA ALA A 46 -4.50 7.74 9.49
C ALA A 46 -3.41 6.65 9.59
N LEU A 47 -2.97 6.30 10.81
CA LEU A 47 -2.01 5.23 11.05
C LEU A 47 -2.53 3.88 10.52
N GLU A 48 -3.77 3.52 10.82
CA GLU A 48 -4.39 2.28 10.34
C GLU A 48 -4.43 2.23 8.80
N SER A 49 -4.84 3.31 8.16
CA SER A 49 -4.90 3.43 6.70
C SER A 49 -3.53 3.31 6.05
N TYR A 50 -2.50 3.99 6.59
CA TYR A 50 -1.15 3.87 6.05
C TYR A 50 -0.56 2.48 6.27
N GLN A 51 -0.84 1.84 7.41
CA GLN A 51 -0.41 0.46 7.66
C GLN A 51 -1.06 -0.50 6.65
N LYS A 52 -2.36 -0.37 6.37
CA LYS A 52 -3.03 -1.16 5.34
C LYS A 52 -2.44 -0.96 3.95
N ALA A 53 -2.08 0.28 3.59
CA ALA A 53 -1.41 0.56 2.32
C ALA A 53 -0.06 -0.17 2.22
N ILE A 54 0.68 -0.25 3.31
CA ILE A 54 1.96 -0.98 3.42
C ILE A 54 1.74 -2.49 3.36
N ASP A 55 0.73 -3.02 4.06
CA ASP A 55 0.44 -4.46 4.07
C ASP A 55 0.06 -4.96 2.66
N VAL A 56 -0.67 -4.13 1.89
CA VAL A 56 -1.05 -4.44 0.51
C VAL A 56 0.14 -4.24 -0.45
N ASN A 57 0.87 -3.14 -0.31
CA ASN A 57 2.06 -2.85 -1.11
C ASN A 57 3.24 -2.50 -0.18
N PRO A 58 4.08 -3.49 0.17
CA PRO A 58 5.25 -3.26 1.03
C PRO A 58 6.29 -2.32 0.45
N SER A 59 6.20 -1.98 -0.85
CA SER A 59 7.07 -1.02 -1.53
C SER A 59 6.45 0.38 -1.65
N HIS A 60 5.32 0.66 -0.99
CA HIS A 60 4.63 1.95 -1.07
C HIS A 60 5.34 3.03 -0.23
N ILE A 61 6.42 3.60 -0.77
CA ILE A 61 7.31 4.57 -0.09
C ILE A 61 6.55 5.73 0.56
N ARG A 62 5.55 6.30 -0.13
CA ARG A 62 4.76 7.43 0.40
C ARG A 62 3.97 7.08 1.65
N ALA A 63 3.55 5.83 1.79
CA ALA A 63 2.78 5.39 2.95
C ALA A 63 3.68 5.32 4.19
N TYR A 64 4.90 4.79 4.05
CA TYR A 64 5.90 4.84 5.13
C TYR A 64 6.24 6.27 5.55
N SER A 65 6.48 7.17 4.59
CA SER A 65 6.75 8.58 4.88
C SER A 65 5.63 9.23 5.67
N ASN A 66 4.36 9.03 5.27
CA ASN A 66 3.24 9.63 5.97
C ASN A 66 2.90 8.93 7.29
N LEU A 67 3.18 7.64 7.43
CA LEU A 67 3.11 6.93 8.71
C LEU A 67 4.08 7.56 9.72
N GLY A 68 5.34 7.79 9.33
CA GLY A 68 6.34 8.47 10.16
C GLY A 68 5.95 9.91 10.53
N VAL A 69 5.43 10.68 9.57
CA VAL A 69 4.89 12.03 9.82
C VAL A 69 3.73 11.98 10.82
N THR A 70 2.86 10.96 10.72
CA THR A 70 1.73 10.81 11.62
C THR A 70 2.19 10.47 13.03
N TYR A 71 3.15 9.55 13.19
CA TYR A 71 3.79 9.27 14.48
C TYR A 71 4.45 10.50 15.10
N TYR A 72 5.17 11.29 14.29
CA TYR A 72 5.76 12.56 14.73
C TYR A 72 4.69 13.55 15.24
N LYS A 73 3.54 13.65 14.55
CA LYS A 73 2.45 14.56 14.95
C LYS A 73 1.79 14.18 16.28
N ILE A 74 1.75 12.90 16.61
CA ILE A 74 1.18 12.41 17.89
C ILE A 74 2.22 12.27 19.00
N GLY A 75 3.50 12.58 18.73
CA GLY A 75 4.57 12.53 19.72
C GLY A 75 5.19 11.15 19.95
N GLU A 76 4.86 10.16 19.11
CA GLU A 76 5.37 8.79 19.18
C GLU A 76 6.65 8.65 18.35
N TYR A 77 7.69 9.40 18.70
CA TYR A 77 8.89 9.57 17.88
C TYR A 77 9.66 8.28 17.65
N GLU A 78 9.62 7.35 18.61
CA GLU A 78 10.32 6.06 18.53
C GLU A 78 9.79 5.19 17.38
N LYS A 79 8.54 5.41 16.96
CA LYS A 79 7.89 4.69 15.85
C LYS A 79 8.01 5.41 14.51
N ALA A 80 8.55 6.63 14.49
CA ALA A 80 8.71 7.43 13.27
C ALA A 80 10.02 7.17 12.51
N VAL A 81 10.88 6.26 13.02
CA VAL A 81 12.26 6.00 12.55
C VAL A 81 12.34 4.77 11.66
#